data_AF-A0A372ILT4-F1
#
_entry.id   AF-A0A372ILT4-F1
#
_cell.length_a   1.000
_cell.length_b   1.000
_cell.length_c   1.000
_cell.angle_alpha   90.00
_cell.angle_beta   90.00
_cell.angle_gamma   90.00
#
_symmetry.space_group_name_H-M   'P 1'
#
loop_
_entity.id
_entity.type
_entity.pdbx_description
1 polymer ?
#
loop_
_entity_poly.entity_id
_entity_poly.type
_entity_poly.pdbx_seq_one_letter_code
_entity_poly.pdbx_strand_id
1 'polypeptide(L)'
;MSTNLQTSLTDTLSAAAREAGLTVLSAEAGADLSQRPTARFRLGLSADAPAVHTLQLELSDTFDFHKPGLLPEMISHLRHAALRLRNPRPDAYVTLAGLPISLGDFHWPFHRSSSGADTYIVHGTARLEDGQGSPLHTLISASMTVTFAEIVPAPEQPYAESFIYNAIRKTFDQGQLELLKSGNRQPVPVTTRYYSRWQKKFFFTDTTDQSRIDFLALKAYWLSGVLGGNRPVWIADPRDAQYLNTTSEELTRMAADLSGRGLITLSGDFASATPQLLTRSDEYRAKLTEALAFIKPTFNEEMRAGHTNM
;
A
#
# COMPACT_ATOMS: atom_id res chain seq x y z
N MET A 1 4.65 23.96 -26.35
CA MET A 1 5.92 24.34 -25.70
C MET A 1 6.09 23.52 -24.42
N SER A 2 6.35 22.21 -24.53
CA SER A 2 6.38 21.28 -23.38
C SER A 2 7.69 20.47 -23.28
N THR A 3 8.64 20.70 -24.19
CA THR A 3 9.86 19.89 -24.31
C THR A 3 10.93 20.21 -23.28
N ASN A 4 10.97 21.44 -22.73
CA ASN A 4 12.04 21.84 -21.79
C ASN A 4 11.75 21.51 -20.32
N LEU A 5 10.47 21.46 -19.90
CA LEU A 5 10.06 21.11 -18.53
C LEU A 5 10.14 19.61 -18.26
N GLN A 6 9.83 18.78 -19.27
CA GLN A 6 10.02 17.33 -19.21
C GLN A 6 11.47 16.96 -18.89
N THR A 7 12.45 17.72 -19.39
CA THR A 7 13.88 17.46 -19.14
C THR A 7 14.25 17.68 -17.68
N SER A 8 13.86 18.80 -17.07
CA SER A 8 14.21 19.13 -15.67
C SER A 8 13.59 18.17 -14.66
N LEU A 9 12.32 17.78 -14.86
CA LEU A 9 11.65 16.80 -13.99
C LEU A 9 12.32 15.42 -14.11
N THR A 10 12.59 15.01 -15.36
CA THR A 10 13.26 13.73 -15.65
C THR A 10 14.66 13.67 -15.09
N ASP A 11 15.46 14.73 -15.24
CA ASP A 11 16.83 14.81 -14.72
C ASP A 11 16.85 14.73 -13.20
N THR A 12 15.99 15.50 -12.54
CA THR A 12 15.87 15.51 -11.07
C THR A 12 15.47 14.13 -10.54
N LEU A 13 14.43 13.52 -11.11
CA LEU A 13 13.97 12.21 -10.67
C LEU A 13 14.98 11.10 -11.01
N SER A 14 15.68 11.20 -12.15
CA SER A 14 16.73 10.25 -12.51
C SER A 14 17.90 10.30 -11.54
N ALA A 15 18.30 11.50 -11.09
CA ALA A 15 19.32 11.65 -10.07
C ALA A 15 18.87 11.05 -8.73
N ALA A 16 17.64 11.36 -8.29
CA ALA A 16 17.06 10.82 -7.05
C ALA A 16 16.93 9.29 -7.09
N ALA A 17 16.49 8.73 -8.22
CA ALA A 17 16.40 7.29 -8.44
C ALA A 17 17.78 6.63 -8.32
N ARG A 18 18.81 7.20 -8.96
CA ARG A 18 20.18 6.68 -8.87
C ARG A 18 20.71 6.72 -7.45
N GLU A 19 20.47 7.81 -6.71
CA GLU A 19 20.85 7.93 -5.30
C GLU A 19 20.15 6.87 -4.42
N ALA A 20 18.93 6.48 -4.79
CA ALA A 20 18.16 5.44 -4.12
C ALA A 20 18.50 4.00 -4.57
N GLY A 21 19.42 3.81 -5.53
CA GLY A 21 19.77 2.50 -6.07
C GLY A 21 18.75 1.95 -7.08
N LEU A 22 17.99 2.84 -7.73
CA LEU A 22 17.05 2.52 -8.80
C LEU A 22 17.55 3.04 -10.15
N THR A 23 17.06 2.41 -11.21
CA THR A 23 17.25 2.84 -12.59
C THR A 23 15.91 3.26 -13.17
N VAL A 24 15.87 4.42 -13.83
CA VAL A 24 14.70 4.84 -14.63
C VAL A 24 14.71 4.03 -15.92
N LEU A 25 13.69 3.18 -16.11
CA LEU A 25 13.52 2.29 -17.24
C LEU A 25 12.80 2.97 -18.41
N SER A 26 11.83 3.82 -18.09
CA SER A 26 11.14 4.68 -19.06
C SER A 26 10.60 5.94 -18.39
N ALA A 27 10.47 6.99 -19.19
CA ALA A 27 9.82 8.25 -18.85
C ALA A 27 8.90 8.63 -20.03
N GLU A 28 7.60 8.63 -19.80
CA GLU A 28 6.57 8.77 -20.83
C GLU A 28 5.61 9.90 -20.47
N ALA A 29 5.12 10.61 -21.49
CA ALA A 29 4.02 11.55 -21.31
C ALA A 29 2.72 10.78 -21.01
N GLY A 30 2.01 11.21 -19.97
CA GLY A 30 0.71 10.68 -19.59
C GLY A 30 -0.35 11.76 -19.52
N ALA A 31 -1.54 11.35 -19.10
CA ALA A 31 -2.61 12.26 -18.73
C ALA A 31 -3.35 11.69 -17.52
N ASP A 32 -3.71 12.56 -16.59
CA ASP A 32 -4.55 12.22 -15.45
C ASP A 32 -6.01 11.97 -15.87
N LEU A 33 -6.88 11.60 -14.92
CA LEU A 33 -8.31 11.38 -15.17
C LEU A 33 -9.05 12.65 -15.64
N SER A 34 -8.48 13.84 -15.41
CA SER A 34 -8.99 15.13 -15.87
C SER A 34 -8.33 15.61 -17.17
N GLN A 35 -7.60 14.74 -17.88
CA GLN A 35 -6.87 15.03 -19.12
C GLN A 35 -5.76 16.09 -18.96
N ARG A 36 -5.25 16.29 -17.74
CA ARG A 36 -4.09 17.16 -17.49
C ARG A 36 -2.81 16.37 -17.75
N PRO A 37 -1.78 16.99 -18.33
CA PRO A 37 -0.56 16.27 -18.65
C PRO A 37 0.17 15.78 -17.39
N THR A 38 0.69 14.56 -17.48
CA THR A 38 1.52 13.94 -16.43
C THR A 38 2.81 13.41 -17.04
N ALA A 39 3.78 13.11 -16.18
CA ALA A 39 4.98 12.34 -16.52
C ALA A 39 4.93 11.02 -15.76
N ARG A 40 4.94 9.90 -16.51
CA ARG A 40 4.96 8.54 -15.98
C ARG A 40 6.38 8.00 -16.04
N PHE A 41 6.88 7.59 -14.90
CA PHE A 41 8.21 7.00 -14.75
C PHE A 41 8.06 5.55 -14.32
N ARG A 42 8.77 4.66 -15.01
CA ARG A 42 8.93 3.28 -14.59
C ARG A 42 10.34 3.10 -14.05
N LEU A 43 10.46 2.68 -12.80
CA LEU A 43 11.74 2.50 -12.13
C LEU A 43 11.93 1.03 -11.74
N GLY A 44 13.16 0.54 -11.79
CA GLY A 44 13.50 -0.84 -11.39
C GLY A 44 14.88 -0.92 -10.74
N LEU A 45 15.17 -2.07 -10.12
CA LEU A 45 16.48 -2.34 -9.52
C LEU A 45 17.60 -2.52 -10.56
N SER A 46 17.23 -2.89 -11.78
CA SER A 46 18.13 -3.10 -12.91
C SER A 46 17.40 -2.77 -14.22
N ALA A 47 18.15 -2.59 -15.31
CA ALA A 47 17.59 -2.27 -16.63
C ALA A 47 16.65 -3.37 -17.18
N ASP A 48 16.86 -4.61 -16.75
CA ASP A 48 16.11 -5.82 -17.11
C ASP A 48 15.08 -6.23 -16.06
N ALA A 49 14.78 -5.35 -15.08
CA ALA A 49 13.84 -5.66 -14.01
C ALA A 49 12.47 -6.13 -14.56
N PRO A 50 11.95 -7.30 -14.11
CA PRO A 50 10.64 -7.78 -14.50
C PRO A 50 9.54 -6.78 -14.13
N ALA A 51 8.43 -6.74 -14.88
CA ALA A 51 7.34 -5.77 -14.65
C ALA A 51 6.81 -5.76 -13.21
N VAL A 52 6.70 -6.93 -12.56
CA VAL A 52 6.24 -7.07 -11.16
C VAL A 52 7.23 -6.48 -10.14
N HIS A 53 8.49 -6.28 -10.53
CA HIS A 53 9.55 -5.66 -9.73
C HIS A 53 9.89 -4.25 -10.24
N THR A 54 8.88 -3.53 -10.73
CA THR A 54 9.01 -2.12 -11.09
C THR A 54 8.09 -1.24 -10.24
N LEU A 55 8.54 -0.02 -9.99
CA LEU A 55 7.74 1.06 -9.41
C LEU A 55 7.24 1.95 -10.55
N GLN A 56 5.94 2.22 -10.57
CA GLN A 56 5.38 3.29 -11.40
C GLN A 56 5.18 4.54 -10.54
N LEU A 57 5.78 5.65 -10.97
CA LEU A 57 5.54 6.98 -10.43
C LEU A 57 4.87 7.84 -11.48
N GLU A 58 3.73 8.44 -11.16
CA GLU A 58 3.07 9.41 -12.02
C GLU A 58 2.96 10.75 -11.30
N LEU A 59 3.62 11.75 -11.87
CA LEU A 59 3.68 13.11 -11.34
C LEU A 59 3.02 14.06 -12.35
N SER A 60 2.42 15.13 -11.86
CA SER A 60 1.99 16.25 -12.71
C SER A 60 3.18 16.78 -13.51
N ASP A 61 2.99 17.18 -14.77
CA ASP A 61 4.09 17.72 -15.60
C ASP A 61 4.68 19.03 -15.03
N THR A 62 3.88 19.76 -14.25
CA THR A 62 4.27 20.96 -13.49
C THR A 62 4.75 20.65 -12.07
N PHE A 63 5.07 19.40 -11.73
CA PHE A 63 5.52 19.06 -10.38
C PHE A 63 6.86 19.73 -10.05
N ASP A 64 6.90 20.42 -8.92
CA ASP A 64 8.03 21.28 -8.54
C ASP A 64 8.78 20.74 -7.32
N PHE A 65 9.93 20.09 -7.56
CA PHE A 65 10.82 19.60 -6.52
C PHE A 65 11.54 20.71 -5.74
N HIS A 66 11.49 21.97 -6.19
CA HIS A 66 12.08 23.10 -5.45
C HIS A 66 11.28 23.50 -4.21
N LYS A 67 10.03 23.01 -4.08
CA LYS A 67 9.27 23.16 -2.85
C LYS A 67 10.00 22.48 -1.68
N PRO A 68 10.18 23.17 -0.54
CA PRO A 68 10.92 22.65 0.59
C PRO A 68 10.42 21.28 1.05
N GLY A 69 11.34 20.33 1.22
CA GLY A 69 11.06 19.00 1.76
C GLY A 69 10.63 17.94 0.73
N LEU A 70 10.16 18.33 -0.47
CA LEU A 70 9.64 17.37 -1.44
C LEU A 70 10.71 16.42 -1.97
N LEU A 71 11.86 16.94 -2.43
CA LEU A 71 12.92 16.11 -2.99
C LEU A 71 13.54 15.13 -1.97
N PRO A 72 13.89 15.54 -0.73
CA PRO A 72 14.34 14.59 0.29
C PRO A 72 13.34 13.49 0.60
N GLU A 73 12.05 13.80 0.69
CA GLU A 73 10.99 12.82 0.93
C GLU A 73 10.83 11.85 -0.27
N MET A 74 10.93 12.36 -1.50
CA MET A 74 10.97 11.53 -2.71
C MET A 74 12.16 10.56 -2.68
N ILE A 75 13.37 11.02 -2.37
CA ILE A 75 14.56 10.17 -2.26
C ILE A 75 14.35 9.09 -1.17
N SER A 76 13.81 9.46 -0.02
CA SER A 76 13.50 8.51 1.06
C SER A 76 12.49 7.44 0.58
N HIS A 77 11.42 7.85 -0.10
CA HIS A 77 10.47 6.92 -0.68
C HIS A 77 11.11 5.99 -1.70
N LEU A 78 11.93 6.52 -2.61
CA LEU A 78 12.62 5.71 -3.63
C LEU A 78 13.55 4.67 -2.98
N ARG A 79 14.22 5.00 -1.86
CA ARG A 79 15.00 4.03 -1.09
C ARG A 79 14.13 2.92 -0.50
N HIS A 80 12.99 3.27 0.09
CA HIS A 80 12.03 2.28 0.60
C HIS A 80 11.45 1.43 -0.53
N ALA A 81 11.16 2.03 -1.69
CA ALA A 81 10.71 1.31 -2.87
C ALA A 81 11.79 0.33 -3.36
N ALA A 82 13.07 0.73 -3.40
CA ALA A 82 14.16 -0.17 -3.76
C ALA A 82 14.25 -1.40 -2.85
N LEU A 83 14.06 -1.24 -1.54
CA LEU A 83 13.96 -2.38 -0.61
C LEU A 83 12.73 -3.23 -0.90
N ARG A 84 11.56 -2.60 -1.08
CA ARG A 84 10.30 -3.29 -1.30
C ARG A 84 10.25 -4.04 -2.63
N LEU A 85 10.90 -3.53 -3.68
CA LEU A 85 11.03 -4.21 -4.98
C LEU A 85 11.84 -5.51 -4.90
N ARG A 86 12.60 -5.75 -3.83
CA ARG A 86 13.26 -7.04 -3.59
C ARG A 86 12.31 -8.10 -3.01
N ASN A 87 11.13 -7.72 -2.54
CA ASN A 87 10.13 -8.69 -2.09
C ASN A 87 9.65 -9.54 -3.26
N PRO A 88 9.35 -10.83 -3.05
CA PRO A 88 8.70 -11.71 -4.03
C PRO A 88 7.44 -11.13 -4.69
N ARG A 89 6.66 -10.38 -3.90
CA ARG A 89 5.44 -9.68 -4.30
C ARG A 89 5.47 -8.25 -3.72
N PRO A 90 6.08 -7.28 -4.41
CA PRO A 90 6.22 -5.90 -3.91
C PRO A 90 4.87 -5.18 -3.71
N ASP A 91 3.85 -5.63 -4.42
CA ASP A 91 2.46 -5.15 -4.39
C ASP A 91 1.65 -5.67 -3.19
N ALA A 92 2.11 -6.74 -2.53
CA ALA A 92 1.35 -7.45 -1.52
C ALA A 92 1.57 -6.93 -0.08
N TYR A 93 0.48 -6.84 0.66
CA TYR A 93 0.39 -6.39 2.04
C TYR A 93 -0.47 -7.37 2.85
N VAL A 94 -0.47 -7.21 4.17
CA VAL A 94 -1.44 -7.86 5.05
C VAL A 94 -2.17 -6.82 5.90
N THR A 95 -3.43 -7.09 6.23
CA THR A 95 -4.20 -6.34 7.23
C THR A 95 -4.05 -6.96 8.61
N LEU A 96 -4.37 -6.21 9.67
CA LEU A 96 -4.37 -6.71 11.06
C LEU A 96 -5.39 -7.82 11.26
N ALA A 97 -6.55 -7.71 10.60
CA ALA A 97 -7.59 -8.73 10.63
C ALA A 97 -7.15 -10.06 9.99
N GLY A 98 -6.11 -10.08 9.14
CA GLY A 98 -5.58 -11.32 8.56
C GLY A 98 -5.72 -11.46 7.04
N LEU A 99 -6.13 -10.40 6.34
CA LEU A 99 -6.30 -10.44 4.88
C LEU A 99 -4.95 -10.19 4.18
N PRO A 100 -4.43 -11.14 3.39
CA PRO A 100 -3.38 -10.86 2.43
C PRO A 100 -3.99 -10.18 1.20
N ILE A 101 -3.51 -9.00 0.86
CA ILE A 101 -4.05 -8.21 -0.27
C ILE A 101 -2.94 -7.67 -1.16
N SER A 102 -3.18 -7.56 -2.46
CA SER A 102 -2.36 -6.74 -3.36
C SER A 102 -3.04 -5.41 -3.63
N LEU A 103 -2.24 -4.35 -3.73
CA LEU A 103 -2.69 -2.99 -4.04
C LEU A 103 -2.03 -2.54 -5.34
N GLY A 104 -2.83 -2.10 -6.31
CA GLY A 104 -2.34 -1.71 -7.62
C GLY A 104 -3.35 -0.94 -8.45
N ASP A 105 -3.01 -0.70 -9.72
CA ASP A 105 -3.86 -0.02 -10.71
C ASP A 105 -4.32 1.38 -10.28
N PHE A 106 -3.50 2.09 -9.51
CA PHE A 106 -3.84 3.43 -9.04
C PHE A 106 -3.70 4.49 -10.14
N HIS A 107 -4.73 5.30 -10.32
CA HIS A 107 -4.77 6.39 -11.29
C HIS A 107 -4.34 7.71 -10.63
N TRP A 108 -3.03 7.90 -10.52
CA TRP A 108 -2.43 9.11 -9.97
C TRP A 108 -2.39 10.26 -11.01
N PRO A 109 -2.30 11.52 -10.55
CA PRO A 109 -2.48 11.99 -9.17
C PRO A 109 -3.95 12.02 -8.72
N PHE A 110 -4.17 12.43 -7.47
CA PHE A 110 -5.50 12.81 -6.99
C PHE A 110 -6.15 13.88 -7.91
N HIS A 111 -7.40 13.67 -8.30
CA HIS A 111 -8.18 14.62 -9.11
C HIS A 111 -9.40 15.12 -8.35
N ARG A 112 -9.86 16.34 -8.64
CA ARG A 112 -11.06 16.89 -7.96
C ARG A 112 -12.30 16.12 -8.39
N SER A 113 -13.21 15.85 -7.44
CA SER A 113 -14.49 15.24 -7.77
C SER A 113 -15.29 16.10 -8.76
N SER A 114 -15.84 15.46 -9.79
CA SER A 114 -16.75 16.09 -10.75
C SER A 114 -18.20 16.16 -10.26
N SER A 115 -18.54 15.50 -9.13
CA SER A 115 -19.89 15.45 -8.56
C SER A 115 -20.26 16.67 -7.70
N GLY A 116 -19.42 17.71 -7.68
CA GLY A 116 -19.62 18.90 -6.84
C GLY A 116 -19.19 18.74 -5.39
N ALA A 117 -18.64 17.58 -5.00
CA ALA A 117 -18.10 17.35 -3.67
C ALA A 117 -16.73 18.03 -3.48
N ASP A 118 -16.47 18.58 -2.28
CA ASP A 118 -15.16 19.14 -1.88
C ASP A 118 -14.16 18.05 -1.48
N THR A 119 -13.91 17.14 -2.42
CA THR A 119 -12.98 16.03 -2.26
C THR A 119 -12.12 15.84 -3.50
N TYR A 120 -10.85 15.51 -3.28
CA TYR A 120 -10.00 14.87 -4.26
C TYR A 120 -10.19 13.36 -4.21
N ILE A 121 -10.10 12.69 -5.36
CA ILE A 121 -10.29 11.25 -5.49
C ILE A 121 -9.09 10.63 -6.20
N VAL A 122 -8.70 9.43 -5.77
CA VAL A 122 -7.82 8.53 -6.52
C VAL A 122 -8.51 7.17 -6.61
N HIS A 123 -8.43 6.54 -7.78
CA HIS A 123 -8.98 5.22 -8.01
C HIS A 123 -7.87 4.18 -8.03
N GLY A 124 -8.14 2.97 -7.57
CA GLY A 124 -7.20 1.84 -7.61
C GLY A 124 -7.91 0.51 -7.43
N THR A 125 -7.15 -0.55 -7.20
CA THR A 125 -7.67 -1.90 -6.99
C THR A 125 -7.01 -2.53 -5.77
N ALA A 126 -7.80 -3.23 -4.96
CA ALA A 126 -7.32 -4.18 -3.95
C ALA A 126 -7.79 -5.59 -4.31
N ARG A 127 -6.89 -6.58 -4.31
CA ARG A 127 -7.22 -7.99 -4.62
C ARG A 127 -6.86 -8.90 -3.46
N LEU A 128 -7.61 -9.99 -3.28
CA LEU A 128 -7.26 -11.02 -2.29
C LEU A 128 -6.10 -11.88 -2.80
N GLU A 129 -5.08 -12.08 -1.98
CA GLU A 129 -3.90 -12.87 -2.30
C GLU A 129 -3.76 -14.07 -1.35
N ASP A 130 -4.67 -15.04 -1.46
CA ASP A 130 -4.73 -16.23 -0.58
C ASP A 130 -3.80 -17.38 -1.01
N GLY A 131 -3.00 -17.17 -2.06
CA GLY A 131 -2.12 -18.18 -2.66
C GLY A 131 -2.84 -19.23 -3.50
N GLN A 132 -4.16 -19.09 -3.73
CA GLN A 132 -4.99 -20.01 -4.52
C GLN A 132 -5.55 -19.36 -5.79
N GLY A 133 -5.08 -18.15 -6.14
CA GLY A 133 -5.52 -17.41 -7.31
C GLY A 133 -6.95 -16.87 -7.17
N SER A 134 -7.31 -16.41 -5.96
CA SER A 134 -8.65 -15.86 -5.70
C SER A 134 -9.06 -14.78 -6.71
N PRO A 135 -10.29 -14.86 -7.27
CA PRO A 135 -10.81 -13.83 -8.16
C PRO A 135 -11.36 -12.60 -7.40
N LEU A 136 -11.38 -12.64 -6.07
CA LEU A 136 -12.01 -11.61 -5.26
C LEU A 136 -11.18 -10.32 -5.24
N HIS A 137 -11.85 -9.20 -5.52
CA HIS A 137 -11.21 -7.89 -5.53
C HIS A 137 -12.22 -6.79 -5.19
N THR A 138 -11.74 -5.58 -5.04
CA THR A 138 -12.57 -4.38 -4.99
C THR A 138 -11.89 -3.26 -5.73
N LEU A 139 -12.70 -2.50 -6.47
CA LEU A 139 -12.25 -1.24 -7.03
C LEU A 139 -12.36 -0.18 -5.93
N ILE A 140 -11.30 0.59 -5.73
CA ILE A 140 -11.18 1.57 -4.67
C ILE A 140 -11.48 2.96 -5.24
N SER A 141 -12.21 3.76 -4.46
CA SER A 141 -12.33 5.20 -4.63
C SER A 141 -11.90 5.87 -3.34
N ALA A 142 -10.60 6.12 -3.21
CA ALA A 142 -10.08 6.82 -2.04
C ALA A 142 -10.34 8.31 -2.18
N SER A 143 -10.96 8.89 -1.15
CA SER A 143 -11.40 10.29 -1.15
C SER A 143 -10.71 11.07 -0.05
N MET A 144 -10.14 12.20 -0.41
CA MET A 144 -9.44 13.12 0.45
C MET A 144 -10.17 14.46 0.45
N THR A 145 -10.61 14.96 1.61
CA THR A 145 -11.28 16.27 1.66
C THR A 145 -10.31 17.39 1.31
N VAL A 146 -10.82 18.51 0.78
CA VAL A 146 -9.98 19.69 0.45
C VAL A 146 -9.18 20.17 1.67
N THR A 147 -9.79 20.19 2.86
CA THR A 147 -9.11 20.55 4.11
C THR A 147 -7.98 19.59 4.48
N PHE A 148 -8.10 18.31 4.12
CA PHE A 148 -7.02 17.35 4.33
C PHE A 148 -5.90 17.53 3.31
N ALA A 149 -6.22 17.91 2.07
CA ALA A 149 -5.22 18.19 1.05
C ALA A 149 -4.26 19.32 1.47
N GLU A 150 -4.70 20.28 2.30
CA GLU A 150 -3.85 21.36 2.82
C GLU A 150 -2.71 20.88 3.73
N ILE A 151 -2.82 19.69 4.33
CA ILE A 151 -1.79 19.15 5.23
C ILE A 151 -0.92 18.08 4.57
N VAL A 152 -1.27 17.65 3.36
CA VAL A 152 -0.48 16.70 2.58
C VAL A 152 0.51 17.50 1.72
N PRO A 153 1.82 17.14 1.71
CA PRO A 153 2.82 17.89 0.95
C PRO A 153 2.50 18.03 -0.54
N ALA A 154 1.96 16.96 -1.14
CA ALA A 154 1.47 16.97 -2.51
C ALA A 154 0.41 15.86 -2.77
N PRO A 155 -0.53 16.04 -3.71
CA PRO A 155 -1.50 15.02 -4.11
C PRO A 155 -0.91 13.85 -4.91
N GLU A 156 0.34 13.95 -5.37
CA GLU A 156 1.08 12.94 -6.13
C GLU A 156 1.68 11.83 -5.25
N GLN A 157 2.16 10.76 -5.90
CA GLN A 157 3.08 9.82 -5.26
C GLN A 157 4.41 10.52 -4.91
N PRO A 158 5.07 10.16 -3.80
CA PRO A 158 4.65 9.20 -2.77
C PRO A 158 3.85 9.82 -1.61
N TYR A 159 3.75 11.15 -1.60
CA TYR A 159 3.20 11.97 -0.50
C TYR A 159 1.79 11.55 -0.13
N ALA A 160 1.00 11.17 -1.14
CA ALA A 160 -0.35 10.66 -0.93
C ALA A 160 -0.43 9.13 -0.78
N GLU A 161 0.41 8.39 -1.48
CA GLU A 161 0.29 6.92 -1.64
C GLU A 161 0.33 6.15 -0.32
N SER A 162 1.30 6.46 0.54
CA SER A 162 1.56 5.63 1.72
C SER A 162 0.39 5.63 2.70
N PHE A 163 -0.26 6.78 2.91
CA PHE A 163 -1.43 6.85 3.78
C PHE A 163 -2.69 6.26 3.13
N ILE A 164 -2.80 6.24 1.80
CA ILE A 164 -3.90 5.57 1.08
C ILE A 164 -3.85 4.06 1.29
N TYR A 165 -2.67 3.46 1.16
CA TYR A 165 -2.54 2.01 1.35
C TYR A 165 -2.90 1.62 2.78
N ASN A 166 -2.51 2.43 3.75
CA ASN A 166 -2.88 2.22 5.16
C ASN A 166 -4.35 2.50 5.44
N ALA A 167 -4.96 3.49 4.78
CA ALA A 167 -6.39 3.74 4.87
C ALA A 167 -7.20 2.56 4.33
N ILE A 168 -6.80 1.98 3.19
CA ILE A 168 -7.45 0.79 2.61
C ILE A 168 -7.39 -0.38 3.60
N ARG A 169 -6.21 -0.68 4.14
CA ARG A 169 -6.03 -1.76 5.13
C ARG A 169 -6.91 -1.54 6.36
N LYS A 170 -6.93 -0.33 6.92
CA LYS A 170 -7.78 0.02 8.05
C LYS A 170 -9.28 -0.09 7.72
N THR A 171 -9.69 0.28 6.52
CA THR A 171 -11.10 0.21 6.10
C THR A 171 -11.55 -1.25 5.96
N PHE A 172 -10.66 -2.16 5.52
CA PHE A 172 -10.91 -3.61 5.62
C PHE A 172 -11.05 -4.09 7.07
N ASP A 173 -10.14 -3.69 7.97
CA ASP A 173 -10.22 -4.08 9.39
C ASP A 173 -11.48 -3.55 10.10
N GLN A 174 -12.13 -2.54 9.52
CA GLN A 174 -13.38 -1.98 10.01
C GLN A 174 -14.64 -2.62 9.39
N GLY A 175 -14.47 -3.56 8.46
CA GLY A 175 -15.60 -4.21 7.77
C GLY A 175 -16.29 -3.29 6.76
N GLN A 176 -15.61 -2.22 6.33
CA GLN A 176 -16.17 -1.16 5.50
C GLN A 176 -15.76 -1.28 4.01
N LEU A 177 -14.95 -2.29 3.68
CA LEU A 177 -14.65 -2.68 2.31
C LEU A 177 -14.95 -4.15 2.14
N GLU A 178 -15.62 -4.50 1.06
CA GLU A 178 -15.98 -5.87 0.71
C GLU A 178 -15.10 -6.37 -0.43
N LEU A 179 -14.69 -7.63 -0.41
CA LEU A 179 -14.02 -8.26 -1.54
C LEU A 179 -15.07 -9.00 -2.38
N LEU A 180 -15.41 -8.42 -3.54
CA LEU A 180 -16.51 -8.87 -4.40
C LEU A 180 -16.02 -9.21 -5.82
N LYS A 181 -16.91 -9.72 -6.66
CA LYS A 181 -16.72 -9.76 -8.12
C LYS A 181 -17.50 -8.62 -8.79
N SER A 182 -17.40 -7.41 -8.23
CA SER A 182 -18.18 -6.25 -8.66
C SER A 182 -17.29 -5.19 -9.29
N GLY A 183 -17.78 -4.56 -10.36
CA GLY A 183 -17.16 -3.39 -10.98
C GLY A 183 -17.47 -2.06 -10.26
N ASN A 184 -18.22 -2.10 -9.15
CA ASN A 184 -18.54 -0.90 -8.39
C ASN A 184 -17.36 -0.49 -7.52
N ARG A 185 -17.02 0.80 -7.57
CA ARG A 185 -15.99 1.37 -6.69
C ARG A 185 -16.52 1.54 -5.28
N GLN A 186 -15.76 1.09 -4.30
CA GLN A 186 -16.07 1.26 -2.89
C GLN A 186 -15.29 2.44 -2.32
N PRO A 187 -15.93 3.29 -1.50
CA PRO A 187 -15.30 4.48 -0.96
C PRO A 187 -14.28 4.12 0.13
N VAL A 188 -13.11 4.76 0.09
CA VAL A 188 -12.14 4.74 1.18
C VAL A 188 -11.99 6.16 1.71
N PRO A 189 -12.55 6.50 2.87
CA PRO A 189 -12.49 7.85 3.40
C PRO A 189 -11.10 8.13 4.00
N VAL A 190 -10.42 9.15 3.47
CA VAL A 190 -9.17 9.67 4.02
C VAL A 190 -9.50 10.99 4.69
N THR A 191 -9.48 10.97 6.02
CA THR A 191 -9.93 12.11 6.81
C THR A 191 -8.85 12.57 7.76
N THR A 192 -9.01 13.78 8.29
CA THR A 192 -8.17 14.34 9.36
C THR A 192 -8.08 13.43 10.59
N ARG A 193 -9.00 12.47 10.77
CA ARG A 193 -8.93 11.47 11.86
C ARG A 193 -7.71 10.55 11.76
N TYR A 194 -7.09 10.44 10.59
CA TYR A 194 -5.86 9.67 10.40
C TYR A 194 -4.60 10.50 10.59
N TYR A 195 -4.71 11.77 11.00
CA TYR A 195 -3.57 12.66 11.18
C TYR A 195 -3.64 13.42 12.51
N SER A 196 -2.59 13.26 13.32
CA SER A 196 -2.42 14.07 14.52
C SER A 196 -1.72 15.38 14.17
N ARG A 197 -2.45 16.50 14.21
CA ARG A 197 -1.86 17.84 14.01
C ARG A 197 -0.80 18.19 15.06
N TRP A 198 -0.94 17.66 16.27
CA TRP A 198 0.00 17.90 17.37
C TRP A 198 1.31 17.15 17.18
N GLN A 199 1.24 15.89 16.76
CA GLN A 199 2.42 15.05 16.54
C GLN A 199 2.95 15.14 15.09
N LYS A 200 2.21 15.82 14.21
CA LYS A 200 2.46 15.94 12.77
C LYS A 200 2.67 14.59 12.07
N LYS A 201 1.98 13.54 12.52
CA LYS A 201 2.09 12.19 11.95
C LYS A 201 0.73 11.57 11.66
N PHE A 202 0.73 10.63 10.72
CA PHE A 202 -0.42 9.78 10.46
C PHE A 202 -0.54 8.68 11.53
N PHE A 203 -1.78 8.32 11.82
CA PHE A 203 -2.15 7.29 12.78
C PHE A 203 -3.32 6.47 12.23
N PHE A 204 -3.17 5.14 12.17
CA PHE A 204 -4.17 4.23 11.63
C PHE A 204 -4.73 3.32 12.72
N THR A 205 -3.90 2.46 13.30
CA THR A 205 -4.38 1.48 14.27
C THR A 205 -3.61 1.56 15.57
N ASP A 206 -4.32 1.57 16.69
CA ASP A 206 -3.71 1.38 18.01
C ASP A 206 -3.38 -0.09 18.18
N THR A 207 -2.12 -0.37 18.45
CA THR A 207 -1.62 -1.75 18.57
C THR A 207 -0.81 -1.90 19.85
N THR A 208 -0.93 -3.07 20.46
CA THR A 208 -0.06 -3.52 21.54
C THR A 208 1.18 -4.21 20.97
N ASP A 209 2.22 -4.38 21.77
CA ASP A 209 3.42 -5.12 21.37
C ASP A 209 3.10 -6.54 20.90
N GLN A 210 2.19 -7.23 21.58
CA GLN A 210 1.76 -8.57 21.16
C GLN A 210 1.11 -8.54 19.78
N SER A 211 0.18 -7.62 19.53
CA SER A 211 -0.48 -7.52 18.22
C SER A 211 0.48 -7.17 17.08
N ARG A 212 1.56 -6.42 17.35
CA ARG A 212 2.62 -6.11 16.37
C ARG A 212 3.48 -7.33 16.08
N ILE A 213 3.84 -8.11 17.10
CA ILE A 213 4.54 -9.40 16.94
C ILE A 213 3.69 -10.37 16.10
N ASP A 214 2.40 -10.49 16.42
CA ASP A 214 1.47 -11.34 15.68
C ASP A 214 1.31 -10.88 14.23
N PHE A 215 1.27 -9.55 13.99
CA PHE A 215 1.26 -8.99 12.65
C PHE A 215 2.53 -9.34 11.86
N LEU A 216 3.72 -9.24 12.47
CA LEU A 216 4.96 -9.59 11.77
C LEU A 216 5.04 -11.08 11.43
N ALA A 217 4.56 -11.96 12.31
CA ALA A 217 4.47 -13.39 12.04
C ALA A 217 3.46 -13.69 10.92
N LEU A 218 2.29 -13.06 10.94
CA LEU A 218 1.27 -13.13 9.88
C LEU A 218 1.82 -12.64 8.53
N LYS A 219 2.53 -11.49 8.54
CA LYS A 219 3.19 -10.93 7.35
C LYS A 219 4.22 -11.90 6.78
N ALA A 220 5.08 -12.46 7.61
CA ALA A 220 6.08 -13.43 7.15
C ALA A 220 5.41 -14.69 6.61
N TYR A 221 4.38 -15.22 7.28
CA TYR A 221 3.62 -16.37 6.81
C TYR A 221 3.03 -16.13 5.41
N TRP A 222 2.28 -15.05 5.21
CA TRP A 222 1.63 -14.78 3.93
C TRP A 222 2.62 -14.35 2.85
N LEU A 223 3.44 -13.33 3.11
CA LEU A 223 4.23 -12.69 2.06
C LEU A 223 5.51 -13.47 1.73
N SER A 224 6.16 -14.08 2.73
CA SER A 224 7.32 -14.93 2.48
C SER A 224 6.89 -16.37 2.22
N GLY A 225 6.13 -16.97 3.14
CA GLY A 225 5.74 -18.37 3.07
C GLY A 225 4.86 -18.71 1.87
N VAL A 226 3.60 -18.25 1.92
CA VAL A 226 2.56 -18.63 0.95
C VAL A 226 2.78 -17.98 -0.41
N LEU A 227 2.89 -16.66 -0.47
CA LEU A 227 2.99 -15.90 -1.73
C LEU A 227 4.42 -15.84 -2.27
N GLY A 228 5.41 -15.92 -1.37
CA GLY A 228 6.82 -15.76 -1.71
C GLY A 228 7.56 -17.05 -2.00
N GLY A 229 6.99 -18.22 -1.65
CA GLY A 229 7.69 -19.50 -1.73
C GLY A 229 8.90 -19.57 -0.82
N ASN A 230 8.75 -19.11 0.43
CA ASN A 230 9.79 -18.92 1.46
C ASN A 230 10.91 -17.92 1.13
N ARG A 231 10.82 -17.19 0.01
CA ARG A 231 11.78 -16.13 -0.29
C ARG A 231 11.67 -14.98 0.74
N PRO A 232 12.77 -14.31 1.11
CA PRO A 232 12.75 -13.27 2.14
C PRO A 232 11.88 -12.06 1.77
N VAL A 233 11.21 -11.46 2.74
CA VAL A 233 10.44 -10.22 2.61
C VAL A 233 10.96 -9.14 3.55
N TRP A 234 10.95 -7.90 3.11
CA TRP A 234 11.32 -6.76 3.95
C TRP A 234 10.40 -6.66 5.15
N ILE A 235 10.94 -6.83 6.36
CA ILE A 235 10.11 -7.03 7.56
C ILE A 235 9.68 -5.71 8.19
N ALA A 236 10.56 -4.70 8.21
CA ALA A 236 10.37 -3.43 8.88
C ALA A 236 9.98 -2.27 7.93
N ASP A 237 9.00 -2.52 7.06
CA ASP A 237 8.48 -1.53 6.11
C ASP A 237 7.86 -0.32 6.86
N PRO A 238 8.28 0.94 6.59
CA PRO A 238 7.71 2.14 7.18
C PRO A 238 6.20 2.31 6.97
N ARG A 239 5.62 1.74 5.90
CA ARG A 239 4.16 1.71 5.72
C ARG A 239 3.51 0.85 6.78
N ASP A 240 4.11 -0.28 7.14
CA ASP A 240 3.64 -1.14 8.23
C ASP A 240 3.85 -0.46 9.58
N ALA A 241 4.99 0.19 9.79
CA ALA A 241 5.24 0.96 11.01
C ALA A 241 4.17 2.05 11.22
N GLN A 242 3.86 2.82 10.18
CA GLN A 242 2.80 3.85 10.21
C GLN A 242 1.42 3.23 10.46
N TYR A 243 1.10 2.12 9.79
CA TYR A 243 -0.17 1.42 9.94
C TYR A 243 -0.39 0.89 11.36
N LEU A 244 0.66 0.35 11.97
CA LEU A 244 0.65 -0.21 13.33
C LEU A 244 0.90 0.86 14.42
N ASN A 245 1.03 2.13 14.07
CA ASN A 245 1.41 3.20 15.02
C ASN A 245 2.67 2.86 15.85
N THR A 246 3.75 2.50 15.15
CA THR A 246 5.06 2.20 15.73
C THR A 246 6.18 2.74 14.81
N THR A 247 7.43 2.36 15.04
CA THR A 247 8.57 2.72 14.18
C THR A 247 9.20 1.49 13.53
N SER A 248 9.94 1.69 12.43
CA SER A 248 10.64 0.60 11.75
C SER A 248 11.70 -0.05 12.65
N GLU A 249 12.36 0.71 13.51
CA GLU A 249 13.33 0.20 14.48
C GLU A 249 12.67 -0.78 15.46
N GLU A 250 11.46 -0.45 15.91
CA GLU A 250 10.72 -1.28 16.83
C GLU A 250 10.22 -2.56 16.15
N LEU A 251 9.81 -2.48 14.87
CA LEU A 251 9.52 -3.67 14.07
C LEU A 251 10.75 -4.55 13.89
N THR A 252 11.94 -3.99 13.67
CA THR A 252 13.20 -4.74 13.60
C THR A 252 13.49 -5.46 14.91
N ARG A 253 13.30 -4.78 16.06
CA ARG A 253 13.46 -5.39 17.40
C ARG A 253 12.48 -6.56 17.60
N MET A 254 11.20 -6.39 17.24
CA MET A 254 10.19 -7.44 17.34
C MET A 254 10.45 -8.60 16.38
N ALA A 255 10.99 -8.33 15.20
CA ALA A 255 11.42 -9.36 14.26
C ALA A 255 12.58 -10.20 14.82
N ALA A 256 13.54 -9.58 15.54
CA ALA A 256 14.61 -10.31 16.21
C ALA A 256 14.08 -11.28 17.27
N ASP A 257 13.06 -10.88 18.03
CA ASP A 257 12.37 -11.76 18.98
C ASP A 257 11.66 -12.94 18.28
N LEU A 258 10.92 -12.69 17.19
CA LEU A 258 10.35 -13.77 16.36
C LEU A 258 11.41 -14.73 15.82
N SER A 259 12.58 -14.21 15.45
CA SER A 259 13.71 -15.02 15.00
C SER A 259 14.27 -15.88 16.13
N GLY A 260 14.42 -15.33 17.33
CA GLY A 260 14.86 -16.06 18.53
C GLY A 260 13.90 -17.18 18.93
N ARG A 261 12.60 -17.03 18.62
CA ARG A 261 11.56 -18.06 18.79
C ARG A 261 11.53 -19.11 17.67
N GLY A 262 12.38 -18.98 16.65
CA GLY A 262 12.47 -19.90 15.52
C GLY A 262 11.37 -19.75 14.47
N LEU A 263 10.55 -18.69 14.52
CA LEU A 263 9.42 -18.48 13.60
C LEU A 263 9.84 -17.84 12.26
N ILE A 264 10.90 -17.04 12.28
CA ILE A 264 11.47 -16.45 11.07
C ILE A 264 12.99 -16.58 11.04
N THR A 265 13.57 -16.48 9.86
CA THR A 265 15.03 -16.32 9.68
C THR A 265 15.30 -14.93 9.15
N LEU A 266 16.16 -14.16 9.84
CA LEU A 266 16.55 -12.81 9.43
C LEU A 266 17.79 -12.83 8.52
N SER A 267 17.77 -11.98 7.50
CA SER A 267 18.89 -11.67 6.62
C SER A 267 18.89 -10.17 6.31
N GLY A 268 19.67 -9.41 7.07
CA GLY A 268 19.60 -7.94 7.06
C GLY A 268 18.18 -7.47 7.43
N ASP A 269 17.59 -6.61 6.59
CA ASP A 269 16.23 -6.09 6.79
C ASP A 269 15.12 -7.07 6.36
N PHE A 270 15.49 -8.26 5.87
CA PHE A 270 14.55 -9.23 5.31
C PHE A 270 14.34 -10.42 6.24
N ALA A 271 13.14 -11.01 6.17
CA ALA A 271 12.74 -12.18 6.92
C ALA A 271 12.16 -13.26 6.00
N SER A 272 12.55 -14.51 6.21
CA SER A 272 11.90 -15.69 5.62
C SER A 272 11.08 -16.45 6.66
N ALA A 273 9.92 -16.97 6.26
CA ALA A 273 9.14 -17.89 7.08
C ALA A 273 9.91 -19.20 7.32
N THR A 274 9.96 -19.70 8.56
CA THR A 274 10.54 -21.02 8.86
C THR A 274 9.48 -22.12 8.72
N PRO A 275 9.89 -23.40 8.63
CA PRO A 275 8.96 -24.52 8.71
C PRO A 275 8.05 -24.46 9.96
N GLN A 276 8.58 -23.99 11.09
CA GLN A 276 7.81 -23.85 12.34
C GLN A 276 6.70 -22.80 12.24
N LEU A 277 6.89 -21.71 11.50
CA LEU A 277 5.81 -20.75 11.25
C LEU A 277 4.77 -21.32 10.28
N LEU A 278 5.21 -22.09 9.28
CA LEU A 278 4.33 -22.71 8.29
C LEU A 278 3.40 -23.78 8.89
N THR A 279 3.78 -24.43 10.00
CA THR A 279 2.87 -25.35 10.70
C THR A 279 1.65 -24.65 11.32
N ARG A 280 1.67 -23.31 11.44
CA ARG A 280 0.51 -22.50 11.86
C ARG A 280 -0.46 -22.18 10.72
N SER A 281 -0.41 -22.93 9.63
CA SER A 281 -1.26 -22.70 8.46
C SER A 281 -2.75 -22.67 8.82
N ASP A 282 -3.21 -23.61 9.65
CA ASP A 282 -4.63 -23.69 10.02
C ASP A 282 -5.10 -22.44 10.80
N GLU A 283 -4.24 -21.92 11.68
CA GLU A 283 -4.48 -20.68 12.43
C GLU A 283 -4.66 -19.48 11.48
N TYR A 284 -3.72 -19.28 10.55
CA TYR A 284 -3.77 -18.15 9.62
C TYR A 284 -4.88 -18.29 8.58
N ARG A 285 -5.23 -19.51 8.17
CA ARG A 285 -6.38 -19.78 7.29
C ARG A 285 -7.71 -19.54 8.00
N ALA A 286 -7.81 -19.90 9.28
CA ALA A 286 -8.98 -19.58 10.11
C ALA A 286 -9.13 -18.06 10.26
N LYS A 287 -8.04 -17.35 10.54
CA LYS A 287 -8.03 -15.88 10.63
C LYS A 287 -8.43 -15.20 9.31
N LEU A 288 -7.92 -15.69 8.17
CA LEU A 288 -8.38 -15.25 6.85
C LEU A 288 -9.89 -15.46 6.67
N THR A 289 -10.39 -16.64 7.05
CA THR A 289 -11.81 -16.99 6.92
C THR A 289 -12.69 -16.07 7.77
N GLU A 290 -12.29 -15.82 9.01
CA GLU A 290 -12.96 -14.88 9.91
C GLU A 290 -12.98 -13.46 9.34
N ALA A 291 -11.83 -12.97 8.85
CA ALA A 291 -11.74 -11.66 8.25
C ALA A 291 -12.62 -11.53 6.98
N LEU A 292 -12.66 -12.56 6.13
CA LEU A 292 -13.54 -12.61 4.96
C LEU A 292 -15.02 -12.61 5.35
N ALA A 293 -15.38 -13.35 6.40
CA ALA A 293 -16.74 -13.36 6.93
C ALA A 293 -17.13 -11.98 7.50
N PHE A 294 -16.20 -11.32 8.18
CA PHE A 294 -16.41 -10.00 8.79
C PHE A 294 -16.65 -8.90 7.74
N ILE A 295 -15.92 -8.93 6.62
CA ILE A 295 -16.10 -7.95 5.54
C ILE A 295 -17.25 -8.30 4.58
N LYS A 296 -17.91 -9.45 4.77
CA LYS A 296 -19.07 -9.82 3.94
C LYS A 296 -20.29 -9.06 4.48
N PRO A 297 -21.09 -8.40 3.64
CA PRO A 297 -22.29 -7.73 4.10
C PRO A 297 -23.24 -8.78 4.69
N THR A 298 -23.66 -8.55 5.94
CA THR A 298 -24.70 -9.34 6.61
C THR A 298 -26.11 -8.97 6.14
N PHE A 299 -26.23 -8.09 5.13
CA PHE A 299 -27.50 -7.58 4.64
C PHE A 299 -28.36 -8.71 4.02
N ASN A 300 -29.32 -9.17 4.82
CA ASN A 300 -30.46 -10.04 4.51
C ASN A 300 -30.18 -11.25 3.60
N GLU A 301 -29.55 -12.29 4.16
CA GLU A 301 -29.68 -13.65 3.59
C GLU A 301 -31.17 -14.03 3.46
N GLU A 302 -32.05 -13.53 4.34
CA GLU A 302 -33.52 -13.67 4.26
C GLU A 302 -34.15 -12.95 3.05
N MET A 303 -33.64 -11.79 2.62
CA MET A 303 -34.14 -11.11 1.40
C MET A 303 -33.61 -11.76 0.13
N ARG A 304 -32.41 -12.35 0.17
CA ARG A 304 -31.89 -13.16 -0.94
C ARG A 304 -32.69 -14.45 -1.14
N ALA A 305 -33.24 -15.01 -0.06
CA ALA A 305 -34.14 -16.16 -0.09
C ALA A 305 -35.60 -15.79 -0.44
N GLY A 306 -35.91 -14.51 -0.67
CA GLY A 306 -37.25 -14.05 -1.06
C GLY A 306 -38.28 -14.13 0.07
N HIS A 307 -37.88 -14.21 1.33
CA HIS A 307 -38.79 -14.47 2.45
C HIS A 307 -39.47 -13.23 3.06
N THR A 308 -39.16 -12.03 2.59
CA THR A 308 -39.84 -10.80 3.06
C THR A 308 -40.30 -9.95 1.88
N ASN A 309 -41.46 -10.33 1.37
CA ASN A 309 -42.53 -9.45 0.91
C ASN A 309 -43.84 -10.26 0.94
N MET A 310 -44.41 -10.40 2.13
CA MET A 310 -45.86 -10.56 2.36
C MET A 310 -46.27 -9.66 3.51
#